data_AF-A0A7X5VLT6-F1
#
_entry.id   AF-A0A7X5VLT6-F1
#
_cell.length_a   1.000
_cell.length_b   1.000
_cell.length_c   1.000
_cell.angle_alpha   90.00
_cell.angle_beta   90.00
_cell.angle_gamma   90.00
#
_symmetry.space_group_name_H-M   'P 1'
#
loop_
_entity.id
_entity.type
_entity.pdbx_description
1 polymer ?
#
loop_
_entity_poly.entity_id
_entity_poly.type
_entity_poly.pdbx_seq_one_letter_code
_entity_poly.pdbx_strand_id
1 'polypeptide(L)'
;PEASEVLDELGYKLLTKPGEEEGTLVTDAEAVEPATFRVASIQAREKKKNPFPPFITSKLQQDASRQLGFTVKKTMRVAQGLYEGREIGDAGTVGLITYMRTDSTRVADEAIAAARDFIGATYGKEALPATARIYKVSKQAQEAHEAIRPTSMDFTPERVKPHLGRDEFRLYTLIWNRFIASQMEAALFDVTRVDIDAGRYTFRANGSVLKSPGWLAIYHVGKAEDPRDREEDDNDSEDRRLPKLSEGEVLKPEELLPKQHFTQPPPRFSEATLVKELEENGIGRPSTYATILSTIMDRDYVVKDNRRFSPTELGFLVNDLMVASFGDIVDVGYTARMEEELDQIEEGDLDWIDALREFQDKFTKDLERAKVEMRDVKREAIPTDQTCDKCGKPMVLKWGRFGQFLACSGYPDCKNTRDLAADVEIEATNGKGARAAAKTAKVNAAPSQVEIEADPCEKCGEAMVLRRGRYGPFLACSSYPDCKNTRKVTLNKDGKAEAKADRLLDEECPKCGSKLAVKQGRYGEFTACSSYPKCRFVKMKETGVNCPECADGQVVERRSKRGKLFYGCSAFPDCSFVTWKKPVDKECPECGASYLVERMTKKAGHQFLCDSENCNHVESAEATEG
;
A
#
# COMPACT_ATOMS: atom_id res chain seq x y z
N PRO A 1 -37.95 31.87 -22.86
CA PRO A 1 -37.24 31.76 -21.57
C PRO A 1 -35.80 32.18 -21.79
N GLU A 2 -35.45 33.31 -21.17
CA GLU A 2 -34.31 34.16 -21.47
C GLU A 2 -32.97 33.45 -21.23
N ALA A 3 -32.01 33.74 -22.10
CA ALA A 3 -30.65 33.22 -22.09
C ALA A 3 -29.79 33.92 -21.02
N SER A 4 -30.19 33.82 -19.74
CA SER A 4 -29.54 34.52 -18.64
C SER A 4 -29.33 33.67 -17.39
N GLU A 5 -29.13 32.36 -17.51
CA GLU A 5 -28.72 31.56 -16.35
C GLU A 5 -27.65 30.53 -16.75
N VAL A 6 -26.62 30.48 -15.90
CA VAL A 6 -25.51 29.51 -15.79
C VAL A 6 -24.21 29.89 -16.53
N LEU A 7 -23.36 30.66 -15.84
CA LEU A 7 -21.91 30.76 -16.09
C LEU A 7 -21.09 30.73 -14.79
N ASP A 8 -21.49 29.93 -13.80
CA ASP A 8 -20.58 29.57 -12.70
C ASP A 8 -19.73 28.37 -13.12
N GLU A 9 -18.41 28.56 -13.13
CA GLU A 9 -17.34 27.57 -13.41
C GLU A 9 -16.93 27.29 -14.87
N LEU A 10 -16.96 28.28 -15.77
CA LEU A 10 -16.16 28.16 -16.99
C LEU A 10 -14.68 28.38 -16.68
N GLY A 11 -13.87 27.33 -16.86
CA GLY A 11 -12.41 27.39 -16.79
C GLY A 11 -11.84 28.19 -17.95
N TYR A 12 -11.87 29.53 -17.85
CA TYR A 12 -11.28 30.40 -18.85
C TYR A 12 -9.76 30.29 -18.84
N LYS A 13 -9.17 30.09 -20.02
CA LYS A 13 -7.73 30.30 -20.26
C LYS A 13 -7.58 31.52 -21.16
N LEU A 14 -6.83 32.51 -20.70
CA LEU A 14 -6.46 33.69 -21.49
C LEU A 14 -5.36 33.26 -22.48
N LEU A 15 -5.61 33.41 -23.78
CA LEU A 15 -4.61 33.13 -24.82
C LEU A 15 -4.20 34.47 -25.45
N THR A 16 -2.91 34.78 -25.41
CA THR A 16 -2.33 35.91 -26.17
C THR A 16 -2.00 35.46 -27.60
N LYS A 17 -1.90 36.43 -28.52
CA LYS A 17 -1.43 36.17 -29.89
C LYS A 17 0.02 35.64 -29.89
N PRO A 18 0.45 34.92 -30.94
CA PRO A 18 1.80 34.37 -31.01
C PRO A 18 2.87 35.48 -30.88
N GLY A 19 3.71 35.42 -29.84
CA GLY A 19 4.86 36.32 -29.67
C GLY A 19 5.07 36.97 -28.29
N GLU A 20 4.16 36.78 -27.32
CA GLU A 20 4.31 37.34 -25.96
C GLU A 20 4.37 36.21 -24.90
N GLU A 21 5.30 36.33 -23.93
CA GLU A 21 5.56 35.31 -22.90
C GLU A 21 4.34 35.09 -21.97
N GLU A 22 4.00 33.81 -21.72
CA GLU A 22 2.84 33.36 -20.91
C GLU A 22 2.89 33.78 -19.42
N GLY A 23 3.97 34.43 -18.95
CA GLY A 23 4.29 34.59 -17.54
C GLY A 23 3.96 35.94 -16.89
N THR A 24 3.46 36.93 -17.64
CA THR A 24 3.22 38.29 -17.12
C THR A 24 1.78 38.74 -17.39
N LEU A 25 0.80 38.02 -16.87
CA LEU A 25 -0.60 38.36 -17.06
C LEU A 25 -1.34 38.40 -15.71
N VAL A 26 -2.24 39.37 -15.62
CA VAL A 26 -3.17 39.68 -14.52
C VAL A 26 -2.70 40.72 -13.48
N THR A 27 -2.50 41.95 -13.95
CA THR A 27 -2.99 43.16 -13.25
C THR A 27 -4.05 43.93 -14.06
N ASP A 28 -4.36 43.49 -15.27
CA ASP A 28 -5.14 44.24 -16.27
C ASP A 28 -6.65 43.90 -16.28
N ALA A 29 -7.26 43.58 -15.13
CA ALA A 29 -8.73 43.44 -15.07
C ALA A 29 -9.42 44.73 -15.57
N GLU A 30 -8.84 45.89 -15.24
CA GLU A 30 -9.27 47.22 -15.70
C GLU A 30 -9.18 47.41 -17.23
N ALA A 31 -8.30 46.67 -17.93
CA ALA A 31 -8.15 46.78 -19.39
C ALA A 31 -9.16 45.94 -20.18
N VAL A 32 -9.82 44.97 -19.51
CA VAL A 32 -10.85 44.11 -20.12
C VAL A 32 -12.25 44.71 -19.95
N GLU A 33 -12.49 45.49 -18.89
CA GLU A 33 -13.80 46.09 -18.58
C GLU A 33 -14.47 46.89 -19.72
N PRO A 34 -13.76 47.67 -20.56
CA PRO A 34 -14.40 48.38 -21.67
C PRO A 34 -14.56 47.53 -22.96
N ALA A 35 -14.13 46.27 -22.97
CA ALA A 35 -14.13 45.44 -24.18
C ALA A 35 -15.51 44.81 -24.46
N THR A 36 -15.92 44.84 -25.73
CA THR A 36 -17.05 44.01 -26.20
C THR A 36 -16.58 42.58 -26.37
N PHE A 37 -17.18 41.64 -25.65
CA PHE A 37 -16.91 40.22 -25.81
C PHE A 37 -17.67 39.70 -27.02
N ARG A 38 -16.97 39.13 -27.99
CA ARG A 38 -17.58 38.63 -29.23
C ARG A 38 -17.12 37.21 -29.50
N VAL A 39 -18.07 36.34 -29.81
CA VAL A 39 -17.75 34.98 -30.26
C VAL A 39 -16.98 35.05 -31.58
N ALA A 40 -15.71 34.66 -31.56
CA ALA A 40 -14.81 34.73 -32.69
C ALA A 40 -14.91 33.48 -33.57
N SER A 41 -14.97 32.30 -32.95
CA SER A 41 -15.17 31.04 -33.68
C SER A 41 -15.83 29.98 -32.81
N ILE A 42 -16.57 29.09 -33.47
CA ILE A 42 -17.17 27.91 -32.85
C ILE A 42 -16.71 26.66 -33.60
N GLN A 43 -16.05 25.74 -32.91
CA GLN A 43 -15.64 24.46 -33.45
C GLN A 43 -16.42 23.34 -32.77
N ALA A 44 -17.35 22.73 -33.50
CA ALA A 44 -18.07 21.54 -33.06
C ALA A 44 -17.56 20.31 -33.82
N ARG A 45 -17.20 19.26 -33.08
CA ARG A 45 -16.79 17.98 -33.67
C ARG A 45 -17.29 16.81 -32.83
N GLU A 46 -17.60 15.71 -33.51
CA GLU A 46 -17.81 14.45 -32.83
C GLU A 46 -16.46 13.83 -32.45
N LYS A 47 -16.32 13.42 -31.19
CA LYS A 47 -15.14 12.74 -30.66
C LYS A 47 -15.50 11.34 -30.21
N LYS A 48 -14.69 10.36 -30.64
CA LYS A 48 -14.82 8.96 -30.23
C LYS A 48 -13.84 8.64 -29.11
N LYS A 49 -14.34 8.10 -28.00
CA LYS A 49 -13.52 7.51 -26.94
C LYS A 49 -13.58 6.00 -27.04
N ASN A 50 -12.51 5.39 -27.53
CA ASN A 50 -12.42 3.93 -27.69
C ASN A 50 -12.33 3.22 -26.34
N PRO A 51 -12.87 1.99 -26.23
CA PRO A 51 -12.72 1.19 -25.02
C PRO A 51 -11.26 0.77 -24.82
N PHE A 52 -10.88 0.70 -23.55
CA PHE A 52 -9.57 0.23 -23.17
C PHE A 52 -9.38 -1.29 -23.44
N PRO A 53 -8.13 -1.76 -23.59
CA PRO A 53 -7.83 -3.18 -23.71
C PRO A 53 -8.29 -3.98 -22.48
N PRO A 54 -8.50 -5.31 -22.63
CA PRO A 54 -8.59 -6.23 -21.51
C PRO A 54 -7.44 -6.06 -20.52
N PHE A 55 -7.63 -6.49 -19.27
CA PHE A 55 -6.62 -6.28 -18.25
C PHE A 55 -5.34 -7.08 -18.50
N ILE A 56 -4.22 -6.42 -18.30
CA ILE A 56 -2.95 -7.03 -17.90
C ILE A 56 -2.75 -6.80 -16.40
N THR A 57 -1.73 -7.42 -15.80
CA THR A 57 -1.49 -7.35 -14.36
C THR A 57 -1.32 -5.92 -13.84
N SER A 58 -0.53 -5.10 -14.53
CA SER A 58 -0.29 -3.70 -14.16
C SER A 58 -1.56 -2.87 -14.20
N LYS A 59 -2.37 -2.98 -15.26
CA LYS A 59 -3.62 -2.23 -15.43
C LYS A 59 -4.69 -2.69 -14.45
N LEU A 60 -4.76 -4.00 -14.15
CA LEU A 60 -5.64 -4.51 -13.09
C LEU A 60 -5.26 -3.94 -11.72
N GLN A 61 -3.97 -3.88 -11.41
CA GLN A 61 -3.47 -3.31 -10.16
C GLN A 61 -3.78 -1.81 -10.05
N GLN A 62 -3.60 -1.07 -11.14
CA GLN A 62 -3.92 0.36 -11.21
C GLN A 62 -5.41 0.63 -11.00
N ASP A 63 -6.28 -0.05 -11.75
CA ASP A 63 -7.73 0.19 -11.66
C ASP A 63 -8.32 -0.36 -10.35
N ALA A 64 -7.81 -1.47 -9.81
CA ALA A 64 -8.21 -1.95 -8.49
C ALA A 64 -7.80 -0.99 -7.36
N SER A 65 -6.64 -0.31 -7.47
CA SER A 65 -6.26 0.74 -6.53
C SER A 65 -7.21 1.94 -6.62
N ARG A 66 -7.40 2.47 -7.84
CA ARG A 66 -8.20 3.69 -8.09
C ARG A 66 -9.68 3.49 -7.75
N GLN A 67 -10.28 2.39 -8.22
CA GLN A 67 -11.72 2.15 -8.10
C GLN A 67 -12.12 1.38 -6.86
N LEU A 68 -11.29 0.43 -6.40
CA LEU A 68 -11.63 -0.45 -5.29
C LEU A 68 -10.91 -0.08 -3.99
N GLY A 69 -9.86 0.75 -4.06
CA GLY A 69 -8.99 1.07 -2.93
C GLY A 69 -8.11 -0.12 -2.50
N PHE A 70 -7.86 -1.07 -3.39
CA PHE A 70 -7.05 -2.25 -3.08
C PHE A 70 -5.57 -1.95 -3.19
N THR A 71 -4.77 -2.47 -2.26
CA THR A 71 -3.32 -2.51 -2.42
C THR A 71 -2.96 -3.55 -3.48
N VAL A 72 -1.80 -3.40 -4.12
CA VAL A 72 -1.30 -4.34 -5.13
C VAL A 72 -1.27 -5.77 -4.59
N LYS A 73 -0.78 -5.94 -3.35
CA LYS A 73 -0.77 -7.25 -2.66
C LYS A 73 -2.17 -7.82 -2.45
N LYS A 74 -3.15 -6.96 -2.10
CA LYS A 74 -4.54 -7.39 -1.93
C LYS A 74 -5.16 -7.80 -3.27
N THR A 75 -4.96 -7.01 -4.33
CA THR A 75 -5.44 -7.31 -5.68
C THR A 75 -4.94 -8.67 -6.15
N MET A 76 -3.63 -8.93 -6.04
CA MET A 76 -3.05 -10.21 -6.45
C MET A 76 -3.54 -11.40 -5.63
N ARG A 77 -3.69 -11.25 -4.30
CA ARG A 77 -4.25 -12.31 -3.45
C ARG A 77 -5.70 -12.65 -3.81
N VAL A 78 -6.53 -11.64 -4.10
CA VAL A 78 -7.93 -11.84 -4.48
C VAL A 78 -8.02 -12.46 -5.88
N ALA A 79 -7.24 -11.96 -6.84
CA ALA A 79 -7.17 -12.52 -8.19
C ALA A 79 -6.70 -13.98 -8.19
N GLN A 80 -5.70 -14.33 -7.36
CA GLN A 80 -5.27 -15.72 -7.17
C GLN A 80 -6.45 -16.61 -6.74
N GLY A 81 -7.27 -16.17 -5.79
CA GLY A 81 -8.43 -16.93 -5.34
C GLY A 81 -9.50 -17.08 -6.42
N LEU A 82 -9.69 -16.07 -7.28
CA LEU A 82 -10.59 -16.16 -8.43
C LEU A 82 -10.06 -17.13 -9.51
N TYR A 83 -8.74 -17.18 -9.70
CA TYR A 83 -8.08 -18.09 -10.65
C TYR A 83 -8.10 -19.55 -10.16
N GLU A 84 -7.70 -19.81 -8.92
CA GLU A 84 -7.69 -21.15 -8.30
C GLU A 84 -9.10 -21.73 -8.15
N GLY A 85 -10.10 -20.84 -8.00
CA GLY A 85 -11.50 -21.15 -8.09
C GLY A 85 -12.29 -21.02 -6.79
N ARG A 86 -13.61 -20.98 -6.98
CA ARG A 86 -14.62 -20.85 -5.91
C ARG A 86 -15.74 -21.85 -6.16
N GLU A 87 -16.38 -22.32 -5.11
CA GLU A 87 -17.56 -23.18 -5.22
C GLU A 87 -18.76 -22.34 -5.69
N ILE A 88 -19.24 -22.61 -6.90
CA ILE A 88 -20.35 -21.91 -7.55
C ILE A 88 -21.53 -22.86 -7.69
N GLY A 89 -22.31 -22.99 -6.61
CA GLY A 89 -23.57 -23.75 -6.61
C GLY A 89 -23.45 -25.13 -7.26
N ASP A 90 -24.24 -25.36 -8.30
CA ASP A 90 -24.32 -26.60 -9.07
C ASP A 90 -23.11 -26.83 -10.01
N ALA A 91 -22.35 -25.79 -10.32
CA ALA A 91 -21.16 -25.88 -11.18
C ALA A 91 -19.91 -26.40 -10.43
N GLY A 92 -19.98 -26.55 -9.11
CA GLY A 92 -18.84 -26.99 -8.29
C GLY A 92 -17.72 -25.95 -8.24
N THR A 93 -16.47 -26.40 -8.11
CA THR A 93 -15.31 -25.49 -8.05
C THR A 93 -14.92 -25.01 -9.43
N VAL A 94 -15.04 -23.70 -9.66
CA VAL A 94 -14.78 -23.06 -10.95
C VAL A 94 -13.72 -21.97 -10.80
N GLY A 95 -12.68 -22.01 -11.64
CA GLY A 95 -11.76 -20.89 -11.86
C GLY A 95 -12.47 -19.80 -12.67
N LEU A 96 -12.72 -18.65 -12.05
CA LEU A 96 -13.57 -17.59 -12.62
C LEU A 96 -12.82 -16.67 -13.59
N ILE A 97 -11.50 -16.57 -13.46
CA ILE A 97 -10.66 -15.71 -14.33
C ILE A 97 -9.46 -16.48 -14.89
N THR A 98 -8.92 -15.99 -16.00
CA THR A 98 -7.63 -16.44 -16.55
C THR A 98 -6.46 -16.04 -15.63
N TYR A 99 -5.26 -16.53 -15.95
CA TYR A 99 -4.08 -16.31 -15.12
C TYR A 99 -3.77 -14.80 -14.95
N MET A 100 -3.64 -14.35 -13.71
CA MET A 100 -3.58 -12.93 -13.36
C MET A 100 -2.19 -12.30 -13.42
N ARG A 101 -1.15 -13.06 -13.81
CA ARG A 101 0.22 -12.58 -14.01
C ARG A 101 0.55 -12.66 -15.50
N THR A 102 0.20 -11.59 -16.21
CA THR A 102 0.26 -11.48 -17.66
C THR A 102 0.49 -10.02 -18.02
N ASP A 103 1.30 -9.80 -19.04
CA ASP A 103 1.59 -8.54 -19.71
C ASP A 103 0.94 -8.49 -21.12
N SER A 104 0.19 -9.54 -21.47
CA SER A 104 -0.45 -9.71 -22.77
C SER A 104 -1.91 -9.27 -22.74
N THR A 105 -2.30 -8.44 -23.71
CA THR A 105 -3.70 -8.06 -23.97
C THR A 105 -4.41 -9.03 -24.92
N ARG A 106 -3.72 -10.10 -25.35
CA ARG A 106 -4.25 -11.10 -26.28
C ARG A 106 -5.42 -11.85 -25.66
N VAL A 107 -6.42 -12.17 -26.48
CA VAL A 107 -7.57 -13.00 -26.09
C VAL A 107 -7.79 -14.04 -27.18
N ALA A 108 -8.15 -15.27 -26.80
CA ALA A 108 -8.51 -16.30 -27.77
C ALA A 108 -9.78 -15.94 -28.58
N ASP A 109 -9.82 -16.33 -29.85
CA ASP A 109 -10.93 -16.03 -30.76
C ASP A 109 -12.28 -16.53 -30.23
N GLU A 110 -12.30 -17.71 -29.61
CA GLU A 110 -13.49 -18.29 -28.98
C GLU A 110 -14.05 -17.41 -27.85
N ALA A 111 -13.17 -16.81 -27.04
CA ALA A 111 -13.58 -15.93 -25.94
C ALA A 111 -14.06 -14.56 -26.47
N ILE A 112 -13.47 -14.06 -27.55
CA ILE A 112 -13.95 -12.86 -28.24
C ILE A 112 -15.35 -13.12 -28.82
N ALA A 113 -15.55 -14.25 -29.49
CA ALA A 113 -16.85 -14.63 -30.04
C ALA A 113 -17.91 -14.73 -28.94
N ALA A 114 -17.62 -15.45 -27.84
CA ALA A 114 -18.53 -15.58 -26.71
C ALA A 114 -18.87 -14.22 -26.07
N ALA A 115 -17.89 -13.34 -25.89
CA ALA A 115 -18.14 -11.99 -25.38
C ALA A 115 -19.03 -11.17 -26.31
N ARG A 116 -18.81 -11.26 -27.63
CA ARG A 116 -19.62 -10.55 -28.62
C ARG A 116 -21.07 -11.07 -28.64
N ASP A 117 -21.25 -12.38 -28.58
CA ASP A 117 -22.59 -12.98 -28.50
C ASP A 117 -23.31 -12.54 -27.23
N PHE A 118 -22.62 -12.56 -26.08
CA PHE A 118 -23.14 -12.04 -24.82
C PHE A 118 -23.55 -10.57 -24.91
N ILE A 119 -22.70 -9.71 -25.51
CA ILE A 119 -22.99 -8.28 -25.67
C ILE A 119 -24.22 -8.08 -26.57
N GLY A 120 -24.28 -8.76 -27.71
CA GLY A 120 -25.40 -8.64 -28.64
C GLY A 120 -26.73 -9.09 -28.04
N ALA A 121 -26.70 -10.13 -27.20
CA ALA A 121 -27.88 -10.64 -26.50
C ALA A 121 -28.31 -9.74 -25.33
N THR A 122 -27.36 -9.16 -24.59
CA THR A 122 -27.62 -8.43 -23.34
C THR A 122 -27.83 -6.93 -23.54
N TYR A 123 -27.05 -6.32 -24.43
CA TYR A 123 -26.99 -4.85 -24.63
C TYR A 123 -27.47 -4.41 -26.02
N GLY A 124 -27.85 -5.34 -26.90
CA GLY A 124 -28.30 -5.05 -28.26
C GLY A 124 -27.17 -5.06 -29.29
N LYS A 125 -27.54 -5.14 -30.57
CA LYS A 125 -26.58 -5.23 -31.70
C LYS A 125 -25.85 -3.92 -31.94
N GLU A 126 -26.45 -2.80 -31.56
CA GLU A 126 -25.90 -1.44 -31.62
C GLU A 126 -24.74 -1.22 -30.64
N ALA A 127 -24.65 -2.04 -29.59
CA ALA A 127 -23.53 -2.00 -28.65
C ALA A 127 -22.28 -2.70 -29.19
N LEU A 128 -22.37 -3.41 -30.33
CA LEU A 128 -21.28 -4.17 -30.93
C LEU A 128 -20.63 -3.42 -32.10
N PRO A 129 -19.29 -3.36 -32.13
CA PRO A 129 -18.59 -2.92 -33.33
C PRO A 129 -18.72 -3.95 -34.44
N ALA A 130 -18.70 -3.46 -35.68
CA ALA A 130 -18.85 -4.28 -36.89
C ALA A 130 -17.86 -5.46 -36.95
N THR A 131 -16.62 -5.23 -36.52
CA THR A 131 -15.59 -6.26 -36.38
C THR A 131 -15.13 -6.38 -34.93
N ALA A 132 -14.57 -7.53 -34.57
CA ALA A 132 -13.93 -7.72 -33.27
C ALA A 132 -12.80 -6.70 -33.05
N ARG A 133 -12.66 -6.22 -31.81
CA ARG A 133 -11.57 -5.31 -31.42
C ARG A 133 -10.37 -6.15 -31.02
N ILE A 134 -9.29 -6.03 -31.80
CA ILE A 134 -8.01 -6.67 -31.52
C ILE A 134 -7.05 -5.62 -30.97
N TYR A 135 -6.45 -5.92 -29.82
CA TYR A 135 -5.53 -5.02 -29.14
C TYR A 135 -4.08 -5.45 -29.38
N LYS A 136 -3.20 -4.46 -29.55
CA LYS A 136 -1.77 -4.70 -29.77
C LYS A 136 -1.14 -5.26 -28.49
N VAL A 137 -0.41 -6.36 -28.65
CA VAL A 137 0.44 -6.94 -27.60
C VAL A 137 1.80 -6.26 -27.63
N SER A 138 2.41 -6.03 -26.46
CA SER A 138 3.76 -5.46 -26.39
C SER A 138 4.78 -6.42 -27.01
N LYS A 139 5.84 -5.89 -27.61
CA LYS A 139 6.96 -6.72 -28.12
C LYS A 139 7.75 -7.40 -27.01
N GLN A 140 7.65 -6.89 -25.79
CA GLN A 140 8.30 -7.40 -24.59
C GLN A 140 7.35 -8.29 -23.76
N ALA A 141 6.15 -8.59 -24.26
CA ALA A 141 5.21 -9.41 -23.53
C ALA A 141 5.56 -10.89 -23.67
N GLN A 142 5.48 -11.65 -22.59
CA GLN A 142 5.68 -13.10 -22.61
C GLN A 142 4.50 -13.74 -23.39
N GLU A 143 4.73 -14.11 -24.65
CA GLU A 143 3.69 -14.40 -25.66
C GLU A 143 2.75 -15.59 -25.36
N ALA A 144 3.05 -16.39 -24.33
CA ALA A 144 2.29 -17.59 -23.98
C ALA A 144 0.98 -17.31 -23.19
N HIS A 145 0.74 -16.08 -22.72
CA HIS A 145 -0.39 -15.79 -21.85
C HIS A 145 -1.49 -14.95 -22.51
N GLU A 146 -2.74 -15.21 -22.11
CA GLU A 146 -3.88 -14.35 -22.43
C GLU A 146 -4.01 -13.20 -21.42
N ALA A 147 -4.82 -12.21 -21.77
CA ALA A 147 -5.26 -11.17 -20.86
C ALA A 147 -6.06 -11.74 -19.68
N ILE A 148 -6.15 -10.94 -18.61
CA ILE A 148 -6.98 -11.21 -17.45
C ILE A 148 -8.44 -10.93 -17.80
N ARG A 149 -9.23 -12.00 -17.93
CA ARG A 149 -10.64 -11.98 -18.31
C ARG A 149 -11.41 -13.08 -17.59
N PRO A 150 -12.76 -13.05 -17.59
CA PRO A 150 -13.56 -14.20 -17.19
C PRO A 150 -13.24 -15.44 -18.05
N THR A 151 -13.28 -16.61 -17.43
CA THR A 151 -13.05 -17.89 -18.14
C THR A 151 -14.24 -18.29 -19.03
N SER A 152 -15.46 -17.97 -18.60
CA SER A 152 -16.70 -18.19 -19.34
C SER A 152 -17.69 -17.02 -19.15
N MET A 153 -18.54 -16.78 -20.15
CA MET A 153 -19.65 -15.81 -20.09
C MET A 153 -20.88 -16.35 -19.32
N ASP A 154 -20.86 -17.61 -18.88
CA ASP A 154 -21.95 -18.20 -18.08
C ASP A 154 -21.94 -17.73 -16.61
N PHE A 155 -20.81 -17.21 -16.15
CA PHE A 155 -20.58 -16.83 -14.75
C PHE A 155 -20.73 -15.32 -14.56
N THR A 156 -21.84 -14.73 -14.98
CA THR A 156 -22.05 -13.28 -14.84
C THR A 156 -21.88 -12.83 -13.39
N PRO A 157 -21.52 -11.55 -13.15
CA PRO A 157 -21.39 -11.01 -11.80
C PRO A 157 -22.63 -11.31 -10.93
N GLU A 158 -23.83 -11.21 -11.48
CA GLU A 158 -25.09 -11.49 -10.80
C GLU A 158 -25.16 -12.94 -10.32
N ARG A 159 -24.74 -13.90 -11.17
CA ARG A 159 -24.74 -15.33 -10.84
C ARG A 159 -23.73 -15.67 -9.75
N VAL A 160 -22.52 -15.12 -9.81
CA VAL A 160 -21.46 -15.48 -8.84
C VAL A 160 -21.56 -14.71 -7.53
N LYS A 161 -22.28 -13.58 -7.49
CA LYS A 161 -22.39 -12.70 -6.30
C LYS A 161 -22.75 -13.43 -5.00
N PRO A 162 -23.70 -14.40 -4.96
CA PRO A 162 -24.04 -15.10 -3.71
C PRO A 162 -22.91 -15.98 -3.19
N HIS A 163 -21.96 -16.35 -4.04
CA HIS A 163 -20.90 -17.33 -3.76
C HIS A 163 -19.54 -16.67 -3.46
N LEU A 164 -19.40 -15.37 -3.69
CA LEU A 164 -18.15 -14.64 -3.56
C LEU A 164 -18.12 -13.74 -2.33
N GLY A 165 -16.96 -13.66 -1.69
CA GLY A 165 -16.71 -12.63 -0.69
C GLY A 165 -16.77 -11.23 -1.30
N ARG A 166 -17.03 -10.20 -0.48
CA ARG A 166 -17.15 -8.80 -0.94
C ARG A 166 -16.01 -8.34 -1.85
N ASP A 167 -14.77 -8.66 -1.48
CA ASP A 167 -13.59 -8.22 -2.24
C ASP A 167 -13.44 -8.99 -3.56
N GLU A 168 -13.76 -10.28 -3.57
CA GLU A 168 -13.72 -11.15 -4.76
C GLU A 168 -14.76 -10.74 -5.76
N PHE A 169 -16.00 -10.54 -5.31
CA PHE A 169 -17.08 -10.04 -6.15
C PHE A 169 -16.70 -8.71 -6.81
N ARG A 170 -16.20 -7.74 -6.04
CA ARG A 170 -15.79 -6.43 -6.58
C ARG A 170 -14.67 -6.53 -7.61
N LEU A 171 -13.65 -7.36 -7.37
CA LEU A 171 -12.56 -7.53 -8.32
C LEU A 171 -13.02 -8.28 -9.57
N TYR A 172 -13.86 -9.30 -9.40
CA TYR A 172 -14.44 -10.06 -10.51
C TYR A 172 -15.31 -9.17 -11.40
N THR A 173 -16.21 -8.36 -10.82
CA THR A 173 -17.02 -7.40 -11.57
C THR A 173 -16.16 -6.39 -12.33
N LEU A 174 -15.05 -5.91 -11.72
CA LEU A 174 -14.12 -5.02 -12.41
C LEU A 174 -13.50 -5.70 -13.65
N ILE A 175 -13.02 -6.94 -13.49
CA ILE A 175 -12.45 -7.74 -14.59
C ILE A 175 -13.49 -8.02 -15.68
N TRP A 176 -14.69 -8.43 -15.29
CA TRP A 176 -15.82 -8.69 -16.18
C TRP A 176 -16.14 -7.46 -17.01
N ASN A 177 -16.42 -6.33 -16.36
CA ASN A 177 -16.82 -5.10 -17.04
C ASN A 177 -15.72 -4.61 -17.97
N ARG A 178 -14.44 -4.72 -17.59
CA ARG A 178 -13.32 -4.34 -18.47
C ARG A 178 -13.27 -5.19 -19.73
N PHE A 179 -13.45 -6.50 -19.58
CA PHE A 179 -13.40 -7.43 -20.70
C PHE A 179 -14.57 -7.20 -21.66
N ILE A 180 -15.80 -7.11 -21.16
CA ILE A 180 -16.98 -6.82 -21.97
C ILE A 180 -16.84 -5.46 -22.66
N ALA A 181 -16.46 -4.41 -21.93
CA ALA A 181 -16.27 -3.07 -22.46
C ALA A 181 -15.25 -3.05 -23.62
N SER A 182 -14.19 -3.85 -23.54
CA SER A 182 -13.17 -3.95 -24.59
C SER A 182 -13.70 -4.40 -25.95
N GLN A 183 -14.86 -5.06 -26.00
CA GLN A 183 -15.51 -5.53 -27.23
C GLN A 183 -16.77 -4.73 -27.60
N MET A 184 -17.09 -3.65 -26.87
CA MET A 184 -18.23 -2.78 -27.15
C MET A 184 -17.89 -1.62 -28.09
N GLU A 185 -18.93 -0.91 -28.52
CA GLU A 185 -18.77 0.32 -29.31
C GLU A 185 -18.12 1.47 -28.53
N ALA A 186 -17.49 2.37 -29.28
CA ALA A 186 -16.89 3.58 -28.70
C ALA A 186 -17.95 4.50 -28.07
N ALA A 187 -17.59 5.19 -27.00
CA ALA A 187 -18.40 6.29 -26.50
C ALA A 187 -18.26 7.48 -27.45
N LEU A 188 -19.37 8.16 -27.76
CA LEU A 188 -19.42 9.31 -28.65
C LEU A 188 -19.72 10.57 -27.85
N PHE A 189 -18.95 11.61 -28.09
CA PHE A 189 -19.11 12.92 -27.47
C PHE A 189 -19.24 13.99 -28.55
N ASP A 190 -20.15 14.94 -28.35
CA ASP A 190 -20.17 16.17 -29.12
C ASP A 190 -19.33 17.22 -28.36
N VAL A 191 -18.15 17.52 -28.90
CA VAL A 191 -17.19 18.45 -28.28
C VAL A 191 -17.29 19.80 -28.99
N THR A 192 -17.48 20.85 -28.21
CA THR A 192 -17.59 22.23 -28.69
C THR A 192 -16.50 23.09 -28.06
N ARG A 193 -15.69 23.73 -28.89
CA ARG A 193 -14.75 24.77 -28.49
C ARG A 193 -15.28 26.11 -28.97
N VAL A 194 -15.28 27.11 -28.09
CA VAL A 194 -15.68 28.48 -28.41
C VAL A 194 -14.54 29.41 -28.02
N ASP A 195 -14.06 30.18 -28.98
CA ASP A 195 -13.09 31.26 -28.75
C ASP A 195 -13.85 32.60 -28.78
N ILE A 196 -13.61 33.44 -27.77
CA ILE A 196 -14.31 34.69 -27.52
C ILE A 196 -13.26 35.81 -27.45
N ASP A 197 -13.33 36.74 -28.39
CA ASP A 197 -12.42 37.88 -28.41
C ASP A 197 -12.94 39.03 -27.54
N ALA A 198 -12.04 39.63 -26.78
CA ALA A 198 -12.28 40.81 -25.94
C ALA A 198 -11.07 41.75 -26.06
N GLY A 199 -11.14 42.70 -27.00
CA GLY A 199 -10.04 43.63 -27.29
C GLY A 199 -8.81 42.89 -27.85
N ARG A 200 -7.70 42.89 -27.10
CA ARG A 200 -6.47 42.17 -27.48
C ARG A 200 -6.41 40.72 -26.98
N TYR A 201 -7.39 40.30 -26.18
CA TYR A 201 -7.40 39.02 -25.51
C TYR A 201 -8.37 38.05 -26.18
N THR A 202 -8.07 36.76 -26.12
CA THR A 202 -8.99 35.68 -26.49
C THR A 202 -9.23 34.79 -25.27
N PHE A 203 -10.50 34.61 -24.93
CA PHE A 203 -10.98 33.67 -23.93
C PHE A 203 -11.43 32.38 -24.62
N ARG A 204 -11.15 31.24 -24.00
CA ARG A 204 -11.56 29.93 -24.54
C ARG A 204 -12.46 29.19 -23.57
N ALA A 205 -13.59 28.71 -24.09
CA ALA A 205 -14.49 27.78 -23.42
C ALA A 205 -14.51 26.44 -24.18
N ASN A 206 -14.44 25.33 -23.44
CA ASN A 206 -14.62 23.99 -24.00
C ASN A 206 -15.83 23.34 -23.31
N GLY A 207 -16.66 22.67 -24.10
CA GLY A 207 -17.78 21.87 -23.65
C GLY A 207 -17.78 20.51 -24.31
N SER A 208 -18.32 19.53 -23.61
CA SER A 208 -18.45 18.15 -24.06
C SER A 208 -19.80 17.63 -23.58
N VAL A 209 -20.54 16.99 -24.49
CA VAL A 209 -21.82 16.36 -24.17
C VAL A 209 -21.76 14.90 -24.61
N LEU A 210 -22.07 14.00 -23.68
CA LEU A 210 -22.17 12.57 -24.02
C LEU A 210 -23.35 12.32 -24.96
N LYS A 211 -23.05 11.90 -26.20
CA LYS A 211 -24.03 11.58 -27.24
C LYS A 211 -24.43 10.11 -27.20
N SER A 212 -23.46 9.22 -27.02
CA SER A 212 -23.68 7.79 -26.86
C SER A 212 -22.71 7.23 -25.83
N PRO A 213 -23.19 6.53 -24.78
CA PRO A 213 -22.33 6.02 -23.72
C PRO A 213 -21.37 4.92 -24.21
N GLY A 214 -21.74 4.14 -25.23
CA GLY A 214 -20.95 3.00 -25.68
C GLY A 214 -20.49 2.12 -24.51
N TRP A 215 -19.21 1.77 -24.49
CA TRP A 215 -18.57 1.00 -23.41
C TRP A 215 -18.59 1.66 -22.02
N LEU A 216 -18.75 2.99 -21.91
CA LEU A 216 -18.83 3.69 -20.62
C LEU A 216 -20.10 3.35 -19.83
N ALA A 217 -21.12 2.78 -20.49
CA ALA A 217 -22.35 2.32 -19.85
C ALA A 217 -22.09 1.26 -18.76
N ILE A 218 -21.01 0.48 -18.90
CA ILE A 218 -20.69 -0.63 -17.99
C ILE A 218 -19.34 -0.50 -17.30
N TYR A 219 -18.46 0.38 -17.80
CA TYR A 219 -17.13 0.57 -17.24
C TYR A 219 -16.88 2.02 -16.89
N HIS A 220 -16.71 2.29 -15.60
CA HIS A 220 -16.37 3.62 -15.12
C HIS A 220 -14.86 3.80 -15.12
N VAL A 221 -14.40 4.93 -15.65
CA VAL A 221 -13.00 5.34 -15.56
C VAL A 221 -12.82 6.12 -14.26
N GLY A 222 -12.03 5.57 -13.33
CA GLY A 222 -11.71 6.29 -12.09
C GLY A 222 -10.87 7.54 -12.38
N LYS A 223 -11.02 8.60 -11.57
CA LYS A 223 -10.21 9.84 -11.71
C LYS A 223 -8.71 9.52 -11.64
N ALA A 224 -7.93 10.15 -12.52
CA ALA A 224 -6.48 10.01 -12.53
C ALA A 224 -5.86 10.46 -11.19
N GLU A 225 -5.02 9.62 -10.59
CA GLU A 225 -4.29 9.94 -9.35
C GLU A 225 -3.08 10.85 -9.61
N ASP A 226 -2.50 10.82 -10.81
CA ASP A 226 -1.40 11.70 -11.22
C ASP A 226 -1.95 12.73 -12.23
N PRO A 227 -1.70 14.04 -12.06
CA PRO A 227 -2.06 15.04 -13.05
C PRO A 227 -1.43 14.79 -14.43
N ARG A 228 -0.28 14.11 -14.51
CA ARG A 228 0.34 13.68 -15.78
C ARG A 228 -0.42 12.55 -16.46
N ASP A 229 -1.23 11.81 -15.69
CA ASP A 229 -2.07 10.71 -16.17
C ASP A 229 -3.47 11.18 -16.57
N ARG A 230 -3.81 12.45 -16.32
CA ARG A 230 -5.00 13.02 -16.93
C ARG A 230 -4.76 13.00 -18.43
N GLU A 231 -5.53 12.20 -19.15
CA GLU A 231 -5.64 12.38 -20.59
C GLU A 231 -6.02 13.85 -20.84
N GLU A 232 -5.62 14.47 -21.96
CA GLU A 232 -6.10 15.82 -22.31
C GLU A 232 -7.65 15.92 -22.22
N ASP A 233 -8.32 14.78 -22.33
CA ASP A 233 -9.76 14.55 -22.18
C ASP A 233 -10.32 14.50 -20.75
N ASP A 234 -9.51 14.38 -19.70
CA ASP A 234 -10.02 14.35 -18.33
C ASP A 234 -10.55 15.73 -17.88
N ASN A 235 -10.18 16.81 -18.57
CA ASN A 235 -10.79 18.13 -18.41
C ASN A 235 -12.18 18.25 -19.08
N ASP A 236 -12.52 17.32 -19.97
CA ASP A 236 -13.83 17.22 -20.64
C ASP A 236 -14.78 16.23 -19.93
N SER A 237 -14.39 15.74 -18.75
CA SER A 237 -15.09 14.66 -18.01
C SER A 237 -16.27 15.11 -17.15
N GLU A 238 -16.58 16.40 -17.14
CA GLU A 238 -17.87 16.88 -16.70
C GLU A 238 -18.70 17.17 -17.95
N ASP A 239 -19.96 16.71 -17.97
CA ASP A 239 -20.97 17.01 -19.01
C ASP A 239 -21.20 18.54 -19.05
N ARG A 240 -20.21 19.26 -19.57
CA ARG A 240 -20.16 20.72 -19.64
C ARG A 240 -20.82 21.11 -20.92
N ARG A 241 -22.13 21.27 -20.84
CA ARG A 241 -22.94 21.73 -21.94
C ARG A 241 -22.76 23.23 -22.11
N LEU A 242 -22.15 23.63 -23.22
CA LEU A 242 -22.16 25.03 -23.63
C LEU A 242 -23.55 25.42 -24.19
N PRO A 243 -24.01 26.66 -23.95
CA PRO A 243 -25.22 27.15 -24.60
C PRO A 243 -25.04 27.20 -26.12
N LYS A 244 -26.15 27.25 -26.86
CA LYS A 244 -26.10 27.50 -28.30
C LYS A 244 -25.65 28.94 -28.53
N LEU A 245 -24.53 29.11 -29.20
CA LEU A 245 -23.93 30.39 -29.55
C LEU A 245 -23.83 30.52 -31.07
N SER A 246 -23.73 31.75 -31.56
CA SER A 246 -23.47 32.05 -32.98
C SER A 246 -22.16 32.83 -33.15
N GLU A 247 -21.43 32.59 -34.24
CA GLU A 247 -20.26 33.40 -34.56
C GLU A 247 -20.66 34.87 -34.74
N GLY A 248 -19.86 35.78 -34.16
CA GLY A 248 -20.15 37.20 -34.13
C GLY A 248 -21.13 37.64 -33.05
N GLU A 249 -21.74 36.72 -32.29
CA GLU A 249 -22.61 37.04 -31.16
C GLU A 249 -21.87 37.85 -30.10
N VAL A 250 -22.53 38.90 -29.60
CA VAL A 250 -21.97 39.76 -28.55
C VAL A 250 -22.42 39.23 -27.20
N LEU A 251 -21.44 38.92 -26.35
CA LEU A 251 -21.64 38.42 -25.00
C LEU A 251 -21.45 39.54 -23.99
N LYS A 252 -22.18 39.46 -22.88
CA LYS A 252 -21.98 40.32 -21.72
C LYS A 252 -21.30 39.49 -20.63
N PRO A 253 -20.09 39.84 -20.17
CA PRO A 253 -19.49 39.16 -19.03
C PRO A 253 -20.34 39.47 -17.78
N GLU A 254 -20.67 38.43 -17.00
CA GLU A 254 -21.33 38.60 -15.70
C GLU A 254 -20.29 38.96 -14.63
N GLU A 255 -19.18 38.21 -14.58
CA GLU A 255 -18.09 38.42 -13.64
C GLU A 255 -16.74 38.09 -14.30
N LEU A 256 -15.69 38.83 -13.92
CA LEU A 256 -14.30 38.52 -14.26
C LEU A 256 -13.55 38.15 -12.98
N LEU A 257 -13.29 36.87 -12.79
CA LEU A 257 -12.63 36.32 -11.60
C LEU A 257 -11.12 36.11 -11.85
N PRO A 258 -10.24 36.98 -11.33
CA PRO A 258 -8.81 36.73 -11.40
C PRO A 258 -8.44 35.56 -10.49
N LYS A 259 -7.92 34.47 -11.07
CA LYS A 259 -7.43 33.31 -10.33
C LYS A 259 -5.91 33.25 -10.38
N GLN A 260 -5.28 33.30 -9.21
CA GLN A 260 -3.86 33.03 -9.08
C GLN A 260 -3.63 31.52 -9.04
N HIS A 261 -2.73 31.03 -9.89
CA HIS A 261 -2.32 29.63 -9.90
C HIS A 261 -0.84 29.52 -9.58
N PHE A 262 -0.47 28.43 -8.90
CA PHE A 262 0.92 28.05 -8.66
C PHE A 262 1.22 26.74 -9.37
N THR A 263 2.44 26.60 -9.88
CA THR A 263 2.92 25.30 -10.36
C THR A 263 2.99 24.35 -9.17
N GLN A 264 2.42 23.16 -9.33
CA GLN A 264 2.51 22.12 -8.32
C GLN A 264 3.71 21.23 -8.60
N PRO A 265 4.45 20.78 -7.58
CA PRO A 265 5.48 19.77 -7.79
C PRO A 265 4.84 18.47 -8.28
N PRO A 266 5.59 17.59 -8.98
CA PRO A 266 5.10 16.27 -9.38
C PRO A 266 4.56 15.52 -8.16
N PRO A 267 3.41 14.83 -8.29
CA PRO A 267 2.85 14.09 -7.18
C PRO A 267 3.77 12.93 -6.79
N ARG A 268 3.77 12.57 -5.51
CA ARG A 268 4.41 11.33 -5.06
C ARG A 268 3.74 10.11 -5.69
N PHE A 269 4.50 9.02 -5.84
CA PHE A 269 3.95 7.77 -6.36
C PHE A 269 2.93 7.15 -5.40
N SER A 270 1.83 6.60 -5.92
CA SER A 270 1.01 5.61 -5.22
C SER A 270 1.51 4.20 -5.57
N GLU A 271 0.91 3.14 -5.01
CA GLU A 271 1.20 1.77 -5.46
C GLU A 271 0.88 1.59 -6.95
N ALA A 272 -0.23 2.18 -7.42
CA ALA A 272 -0.63 2.12 -8.82
C ALA A 272 0.34 2.86 -9.74
N THR A 273 0.68 4.11 -9.41
CA THR A 273 1.55 4.91 -10.29
C THR A 273 3.01 4.46 -10.24
N LEU A 274 3.47 3.83 -9.15
CA LEU A 274 4.79 3.21 -9.12
C LEU A 274 4.84 1.94 -9.99
N VAL A 275 3.79 1.10 -9.97
CA VAL A 275 3.73 -0.07 -10.88
C VAL A 275 3.70 0.38 -12.33
N LYS A 276 2.97 1.45 -12.64
CA LYS A 276 2.96 2.06 -13.98
C LYS A 276 4.37 2.50 -14.39
N GLU A 277 5.06 3.24 -13.52
CA GLU A 277 6.42 3.73 -13.78
C GLU A 277 7.41 2.56 -13.99
N LEU A 278 7.30 1.49 -13.19
CA LEU A 278 8.12 0.29 -13.36
C LEU A 278 7.87 -0.39 -14.72
N GLU A 279 6.59 -0.57 -15.10
CA GLU A 279 6.19 -1.11 -16.41
C GLU A 279 6.72 -0.26 -17.57
N GLU A 280 6.56 1.06 -17.53
CA GLU A 280 6.97 1.98 -18.61
C GLU A 280 8.50 2.02 -18.80
N ASN A 281 9.25 1.78 -17.72
CA ASN A 281 10.71 1.69 -17.76
C ASN A 281 11.23 0.25 -17.98
N GLY A 282 10.36 -0.74 -18.20
CA GLY A 282 10.77 -2.14 -18.42
C GLY A 282 11.36 -2.83 -17.18
N ILE A 283 11.14 -2.27 -15.98
CA ILE A 283 11.66 -2.80 -14.72
C ILE A 283 10.61 -3.68 -14.05
N GLY A 284 11.02 -4.89 -13.69
CA GLY A 284 10.13 -5.88 -13.10
C GLY A 284 9.18 -6.52 -14.13
N ARG A 285 8.42 -7.49 -13.65
CA ARG A 285 7.49 -8.31 -14.43
C ARG A 285 6.18 -8.45 -13.65
N PRO A 286 5.08 -8.90 -14.27
CA PRO A 286 3.82 -9.19 -13.58
C PRO A 286 3.96 -10.00 -12.27
N SER A 287 4.97 -10.86 -12.21
CA SER A 287 5.30 -11.69 -11.06
C SER A 287 6.01 -10.95 -9.92
N THR A 288 6.67 -9.81 -10.19
CA THR A 288 7.56 -9.15 -9.24
C THR A 288 7.02 -7.83 -8.69
N TYR A 289 6.10 -7.13 -9.37
CA TYR A 289 5.59 -5.82 -8.93
C TYR A 289 5.13 -5.79 -7.46
N ALA A 290 4.28 -6.74 -7.05
CA ALA A 290 3.80 -6.82 -5.67
C ALA A 290 4.93 -7.05 -4.67
N THR A 291 5.91 -7.87 -5.06
CA THR A 291 7.07 -8.23 -4.24
C THR A 291 8.01 -7.04 -4.09
N ILE A 292 8.32 -6.32 -5.17
CA ILE A 292 9.13 -5.10 -5.17
C ILE A 292 8.54 -4.10 -4.18
N LEU A 293 7.27 -3.73 -4.36
CA LEU A 293 6.58 -2.76 -3.50
C LEU A 293 6.57 -3.19 -2.03
N SER A 294 6.28 -4.47 -1.75
CA SER A 294 6.29 -4.97 -0.37
C SER A 294 7.69 -4.95 0.25
N THR A 295 8.73 -5.27 -0.53
CA THR A 295 10.10 -5.36 -0.04
C THR A 295 10.67 -4.00 0.34
N ILE A 296 10.44 -2.97 -0.48
CA ILE A 296 10.92 -1.61 -0.19
C ILE A 296 10.22 -1.00 1.04
N MET A 297 8.96 -1.37 1.28
CA MET A 297 8.23 -1.00 2.50
C MET A 297 8.70 -1.78 3.73
N ASP A 298 8.79 -3.11 3.63
CA ASP A 298 9.16 -3.98 4.76
C ASP A 298 10.59 -3.73 5.25
N ARG A 299 11.46 -3.22 4.36
CA ARG A 299 12.83 -2.78 4.66
C ARG A 299 12.96 -1.34 5.12
N ASP A 300 11.85 -0.61 5.24
CA ASP A 300 11.79 0.78 5.73
C ASP A 300 12.58 1.77 4.84
N TYR A 301 12.74 1.46 3.54
CA TYR A 301 13.30 2.41 2.57
C TYR A 301 12.28 3.47 2.16
N VAL A 302 11.01 3.07 2.14
CA VAL A 302 9.88 3.95 1.89
C VAL A 302 8.79 3.69 2.91
N VAL A 303 8.07 4.74 3.27
CA VAL A 303 6.84 4.67 4.05
C VAL A 303 5.66 5.14 3.21
N LYS A 304 4.47 4.64 3.53
CA LYS A 304 3.24 5.07 2.88
C LYS A 304 2.51 6.06 3.77
N ASP A 305 2.33 7.28 3.28
CA ASP A 305 1.52 8.31 3.90
C ASP A 305 0.39 8.70 2.95
N ASN A 306 -0.86 8.71 3.42
CA ASN A 306 -2.04 8.98 2.60
C ASN A 306 -2.06 8.26 1.23
N ARG A 307 -1.70 6.95 1.24
CA ARG A 307 -1.58 6.08 0.04
C ARG A 307 -0.46 6.43 -0.94
N ARG A 308 0.42 7.37 -0.60
CA ARG A 308 1.59 7.78 -1.39
C ARG A 308 2.89 7.35 -0.74
N PHE A 309 3.87 6.96 -1.54
CA PHE A 309 5.21 6.61 -1.11
C PHE A 309 6.02 7.85 -0.77
N SER A 310 6.74 7.76 0.34
CA SER A 310 7.67 8.77 0.80
C SER A 310 8.99 8.07 1.16
N PRO A 311 10.12 8.44 0.55
CA PRO A 311 11.41 7.89 0.93
C PRO A 311 11.74 8.23 2.39
N THR A 312 12.32 7.28 3.10
CA THR A 312 12.86 7.50 4.45
C THR A 312 14.30 8.00 4.36
N GLU A 313 14.85 8.49 5.48
CA GLU A 313 16.29 8.80 5.56
C GLU A 313 17.18 7.60 5.22
N LEU A 314 16.77 6.41 5.67
CA LEU A 314 17.46 5.17 5.32
C LEU A 314 17.38 4.90 3.81
N GLY A 315 16.22 5.15 3.19
CA GLY A 315 16.04 5.06 1.75
C GLY A 315 16.99 5.98 0.99
N PHE A 316 17.05 7.26 1.36
CA PHE A 316 17.99 8.22 0.76
C PHE A 316 19.44 7.81 0.94
N LEU A 317 19.83 7.46 2.17
CA LEU A 317 21.20 7.06 2.46
C LEU A 317 21.64 5.85 1.63
N VAL A 318 20.81 4.81 1.61
CA VAL A 318 21.13 3.59 0.86
C VAL A 318 21.17 3.88 -0.63
N ASN A 319 20.23 4.66 -1.16
CA ASN A 319 20.25 5.09 -2.55
C ASN A 319 21.56 5.83 -2.91
N ASP A 320 21.97 6.79 -2.09
CA ASP A 320 23.20 7.57 -2.32
C ASP A 320 24.45 6.68 -2.34
N LEU A 321 24.54 5.70 -1.41
CA LEU A 321 25.64 4.74 -1.37
C LEU A 321 25.63 3.81 -2.59
N MET A 322 24.45 3.33 -2.98
CA MET A 322 24.28 2.43 -4.12
C MET A 322 24.61 3.13 -5.44
N VAL A 323 24.12 4.34 -5.67
CA VAL A 323 24.42 5.12 -6.88
C VAL A 323 25.91 5.46 -6.97
N ALA A 324 26.55 5.82 -5.85
CA ALA A 324 27.97 6.15 -5.84
C ALA A 324 28.88 4.95 -6.13
N SER A 325 28.48 3.74 -5.68
CA SER A 325 29.37 2.56 -5.73
C SER A 325 29.00 1.55 -6.83
N PHE A 326 27.72 1.51 -7.22
CA PHE A 326 27.11 0.54 -8.13
C PHE A 326 26.17 1.23 -9.15
N GLY A 327 26.45 2.50 -9.50
CA GLY A 327 25.56 3.35 -10.30
C GLY A 327 25.19 2.76 -11.67
N ASP A 328 26.04 1.92 -12.22
CA ASP A 328 25.85 1.20 -13.47
C ASP A 328 24.98 -0.06 -13.35
N ILE A 329 24.76 -0.59 -12.14
CA ILE A 329 23.87 -1.71 -11.84
C ILE A 329 22.48 -1.20 -11.40
N VAL A 330 22.43 -0.11 -10.63
CA VAL A 330 21.16 0.51 -10.20
C VAL A 330 20.57 1.49 -11.23
N ASP A 331 21.22 1.62 -12.38
CA ASP A 331 20.70 2.37 -13.52
C ASP A 331 19.40 1.74 -14.05
N VAL A 332 18.46 2.60 -14.45
CA VAL A 332 17.15 2.19 -14.95
C VAL A 332 17.29 1.39 -16.24
N GLY A 333 18.11 1.87 -17.18
CA GLY A 333 18.33 1.20 -18.47
C GLY A 333 19.06 -0.13 -18.32
N TYR A 334 20.04 -0.22 -17.40
CA TYR A 334 20.69 -1.49 -17.08
C TYR A 334 19.71 -2.51 -16.49
N THR A 335 18.90 -2.08 -15.53
CA THR A 335 17.91 -2.97 -14.88
C THR A 335 16.89 -3.50 -15.89
N ALA A 336 16.41 -2.65 -16.80
CA ALA A 336 15.50 -3.06 -17.87
C ALA A 336 16.13 -4.12 -18.79
N ARG A 337 17.39 -3.89 -19.23
CA ARG A 337 18.12 -4.86 -20.06
C ARG A 337 18.33 -6.20 -19.36
N MET A 338 18.65 -6.18 -18.06
CA MET A 338 18.80 -7.42 -17.29
C MET A 338 17.50 -8.23 -17.28
N GLU A 339 16.34 -7.58 -17.22
CA GLU A 339 15.06 -8.28 -17.31
C GLU A 339 14.82 -8.83 -18.74
N GLU A 340 15.22 -8.10 -19.79
CA GLU A 340 15.17 -8.60 -21.18
C GLU A 340 16.10 -9.80 -21.41
N GLU A 341 17.30 -9.81 -20.81
CA GLU A 341 18.22 -10.94 -20.85
C GLU A 341 17.62 -12.18 -20.18
N LEU A 342 16.88 -12.01 -19.09
CA LEU A 342 16.16 -13.11 -18.42
C LEU A 342 15.05 -13.69 -19.31
N ASP A 343 14.34 -12.85 -20.06
CA ASP A 343 13.36 -13.32 -21.04
C ASP A 343 14.04 -14.07 -22.20
N GLN A 344 15.18 -13.59 -22.70
CA GLN A 344 15.97 -14.29 -23.73
C GLN A 344 16.47 -15.65 -23.24
N ILE A 345 16.81 -15.78 -21.96
CA ILE A 345 17.15 -17.08 -21.35
C ILE A 345 15.93 -18.00 -21.33
N GLU A 346 14.74 -17.48 -21.00
CA GLU A 346 13.48 -18.25 -21.01
C GLU A 346 13.15 -18.76 -22.42
N GLU A 347 13.39 -17.95 -23.45
CA GLU A 347 13.16 -18.28 -24.86
C GLU A 347 14.24 -19.20 -25.47
N GLY A 348 15.39 -19.32 -24.79
CA GLY A 348 16.53 -20.11 -25.25
C GLY A 348 17.48 -19.37 -26.21
N ASP A 349 17.32 -18.05 -26.33
CA ASP A 349 18.14 -17.17 -27.15
C ASP A 349 19.45 -16.74 -26.47
N LEU A 350 19.53 -16.86 -25.14
CA LEU A 350 20.72 -16.55 -24.34
C LEU A 350 21.05 -17.66 -23.33
N ASP A 351 22.33 -18.02 -23.21
CA ASP A 351 22.77 -18.98 -22.19
C ASP A 351 22.88 -18.30 -20.81
N TRP A 352 22.22 -18.90 -19.81
CA TRP A 352 22.15 -18.34 -18.46
C TRP A 352 23.50 -18.31 -17.73
N ILE A 353 24.45 -19.19 -18.08
CA ILE A 353 25.79 -19.22 -17.48
C ILE A 353 26.59 -18.03 -17.99
N ASP A 354 26.48 -17.73 -19.29
CA ASP A 354 27.16 -16.59 -19.90
C ASP A 354 26.62 -15.26 -19.37
N ALA A 355 25.29 -15.11 -19.25
CA ALA A 355 24.67 -13.93 -18.63
C ALA A 355 25.13 -13.73 -17.17
N LEU A 356 25.19 -14.81 -16.37
CA LEU A 356 25.68 -14.74 -14.99
C LEU A 356 27.16 -14.38 -14.89
N ARG A 357 28.00 -14.91 -15.80
CA ARG A 357 29.43 -14.58 -15.83
C ARG A 357 29.64 -13.09 -16.13
N GLU A 358 28.93 -12.55 -17.13
CA GLU A 358 29.00 -11.13 -17.47
C GLU A 358 28.60 -10.24 -16.28
N PHE A 359 27.47 -10.56 -15.63
CA PHE A 359 27.06 -9.85 -14.42
C PHE A 359 28.10 -9.96 -13.31
N GLN A 360 28.59 -11.17 -13.03
CA GLN A 360 29.51 -11.43 -11.93
C GLN A 360 30.85 -10.73 -12.11
N ASP A 361 31.39 -10.70 -13.34
CA ASP A 361 32.67 -10.06 -13.65
C ASP A 361 32.61 -8.55 -13.43
N LYS A 362 31.48 -7.93 -13.74
CA LYS A 362 31.23 -6.52 -13.48
C LYS A 362 31.00 -6.25 -11.98
N PHE A 363 30.03 -6.95 -11.39
CA PHE A 363 29.66 -6.79 -9.99
C PHE A 363 30.83 -7.01 -9.02
N THR A 364 31.70 -7.99 -9.29
CA THR A 364 32.86 -8.26 -8.42
C THR A 364 33.83 -7.08 -8.41
N LYS A 365 34.07 -6.42 -9.55
CA LYS A 365 34.94 -5.24 -9.63
C LYS A 365 34.35 -4.07 -8.83
N ASP A 366 33.05 -3.81 -9.00
CA ASP A 366 32.37 -2.76 -8.26
C ASP A 366 32.33 -3.04 -6.76
N LEU A 367 32.14 -4.31 -6.37
CA LEU A 367 32.13 -4.73 -4.98
C LEU A 367 33.51 -4.57 -4.32
N GLU A 368 34.60 -4.93 -4.98
CA GLU A 368 35.95 -4.73 -4.45
C GLU A 368 36.29 -3.24 -4.31
N ARG A 369 35.90 -2.41 -5.28
CA ARG A 369 36.00 -0.94 -5.16
C ARG A 369 35.20 -0.42 -3.96
N ALA A 370 33.94 -0.84 -3.85
CA ALA A 370 33.04 -0.43 -2.78
C ALA A 370 33.57 -0.80 -1.39
N LYS A 371 34.22 -1.96 -1.20
CA LYS A 371 34.81 -2.34 0.10
C LYS A 371 35.85 -1.34 0.60
N VAL A 372 36.51 -0.62 -0.30
CA VAL A 372 37.56 0.34 0.02
C VAL A 372 37.01 1.77 0.08
N GLU A 373 36.18 2.14 -0.89
CA GLU A 373 35.76 3.52 -1.11
C GLU A 373 34.39 3.85 -0.51
N MET A 374 33.52 2.86 -0.31
CA MET A 374 32.17 3.10 0.21
C MET A 374 32.24 3.60 1.66
N ARG A 375 31.54 4.71 1.90
CA ARG A 375 31.38 5.32 3.22
C ARG A 375 30.82 4.32 4.25
N ASP A 376 31.58 4.05 5.32
CA ASP A 376 31.12 3.20 6.43
C ASP A 376 30.32 3.99 7.46
N VAL A 377 29.06 4.23 7.10
CA VAL A 377 28.12 5.03 7.89
C VAL A 377 27.83 4.42 9.28
N LYS A 378 28.06 3.11 9.47
CA LYS A 378 27.84 2.44 10.77
C LYS A 378 28.97 2.71 11.76
N ARG A 379 30.20 2.90 11.27
CA ARG A 379 31.35 3.25 12.10
C ARG A 379 31.47 4.75 12.34
N GLU A 380 30.91 5.55 11.43
CA GLU A 380 30.89 7.00 11.59
C GLU A 380 30.24 7.44 12.91
N ALA A 381 30.95 8.31 13.61
CA ALA A 381 30.50 8.98 14.81
C ALA A 381 30.79 10.47 14.63
N ILE A 382 29.79 11.22 14.17
CA ILE A 382 29.96 12.64 13.88
C ILE A 382 29.86 13.40 15.20
N PRO A 383 30.89 14.16 15.62
CA PRO A 383 30.83 14.96 16.84
C PRO A 383 29.66 15.96 16.81
N THR A 384 29.03 16.15 17.96
CA THR A 384 27.98 17.16 18.15
C THR A 384 28.34 18.05 19.34
N ASP A 385 27.70 19.21 19.42
CA ASP A 385 27.76 20.14 20.55
C ASP A 385 26.99 19.63 21.79
N GLN A 386 26.21 18.56 21.63
CA GLN A 386 25.35 18.01 22.67
C GLN A 386 26.17 17.25 23.73
N THR A 387 25.83 17.47 25.00
CA THR A 387 26.46 16.77 26.14
C THR A 387 25.54 15.68 26.67
N CYS A 388 26.11 14.53 27.05
CA CYS A 388 25.38 13.42 27.63
C CYS A 388 24.91 13.77 29.05
N ASP A 389 23.60 13.83 29.25
CA ASP A 389 22.92 14.04 30.54
C ASP A 389 23.32 13.04 31.65
N LYS A 390 23.69 11.80 31.29
CA LYS A 390 24.09 10.79 32.27
C LYS A 390 25.53 10.86 32.77
N CYS A 391 26.48 11.33 31.95
CA CYS A 391 27.91 11.23 32.30
C CYS A 391 28.76 12.45 31.92
N GLY A 392 28.15 13.48 31.34
CA GLY A 392 28.82 14.72 30.97
C GLY A 392 29.75 14.64 29.76
N LYS A 393 29.94 13.46 29.14
CA LYS A 393 30.76 13.32 27.91
C LYS A 393 30.00 13.83 26.67
N PRO A 394 30.69 14.29 25.61
CA PRO A 394 30.03 14.69 24.36
C PRO A 394 29.19 13.56 23.75
N MET A 395 28.12 13.92 23.06
CA MET A 395 27.35 13.00 22.23
C MET A 395 27.83 13.04 20.78
N VAL A 396 27.71 11.91 20.11
CA VAL A 396 28.04 11.74 18.69
C VAL A 396 26.80 11.29 17.94
N LEU A 397 26.62 11.79 16.72
CA LEU A 397 25.58 11.34 15.81
C LEU A 397 26.02 10.02 15.18
N LYS A 398 25.17 9.01 15.28
CA LYS A 398 25.35 7.68 14.69
C LYS A 398 24.15 7.28 13.88
N TRP A 399 24.36 6.39 12.91
CA TRP A 399 23.28 5.78 12.15
C TRP A 399 22.85 4.44 12.74
N GLY A 400 21.55 4.34 13.00
CA GLY A 400 20.89 3.12 13.42
C GLY A 400 19.92 2.62 12.36
N ARG A 401 19.22 1.53 12.69
CA ARG A 401 18.18 0.97 11.82
C ARG A 401 17.01 1.94 11.58
N PHE A 402 16.75 2.85 12.52
CA PHE A 402 15.60 3.76 12.49
C PHE A 402 16.00 5.20 12.14
N GLY A 403 17.15 5.38 11.48
CA GLY A 403 17.71 6.70 11.16
C GLY A 403 18.82 7.11 12.11
N GLN A 404 19.14 8.40 12.09
CA GLN A 404 20.18 8.99 12.92
C GLN A 404 19.74 9.12 14.39
N PHE A 405 20.68 8.91 15.31
CA PHE A 405 20.46 9.10 16.74
C PHE A 405 21.73 9.58 17.43
N LEU A 406 21.58 10.21 18.59
CA LEU A 406 22.69 10.63 19.43
C LEU A 406 23.11 9.48 20.34
N ALA A 407 24.40 9.17 20.37
CA ALA A 407 25.01 8.20 21.27
C ALA A 407 26.08 8.88 22.12
N CYS A 408 26.21 8.51 23.39
CA CYS A 408 27.33 8.99 24.21
C CYS A 408 28.67 8.54 23.63
N SER A 409 29.64 9.46 23.51
CA SER A 409 31.02 9.16 23.10
C SER A 409 31.74 8.21 24.06
N GLY A 410 31.26 8.09 25.30
CA GLY A 410 31.77 7.18 26.33
C GLY A 410 31.31 5.72 26.21
N TYR A 411 30.70 5.30 25.11
CA TYR A 411 30.38 3.88 24.87
C TYR A 411 31.67 3.03 24.78
N PRO A 412 31.74 1.82 25.37
CA PRO A 412 30.65 1.01 25.93
C PRO A 412 30.25 1.29 27.38
N ASP A 413 31.03 2.10 28.11
CA ASP A 413 30.84 2.37 29.54
C ASP A 413 29.58 3.18 29.82
N CYS A 414 29.26 4.15 28.95
CA CYS A 414 27.99 4.86 28.96
C CYS A 414 27.16 4.48 27.73
N LYS A 415 26.07 3.73 27.97
CA LYS A 415 25.14 3.24 26.92
C LYS A 415 23.98 4.20 26.65
N ASN A 416 24.12 5.45 27.05
CA ASN A 416 23.07 6.44 26.87
C ASN A 416 22.90 6.82 25.40
N THR A 417 21.65 6.86 24.95
CA THR A 417 21.28 7.19 23.58
C THR A 417 20.00 8.02 23.57
N ARG A 418 19.92 9.01 22.69
CA ARG A 418 18.79 9.91 22.54
C ARG A 418 18.37 10.01 21.08
N ASP A 419 17.07 10.06 20.83
CA ASP A 419 16.53 10.35 19.50
C ASP A 419 16.78 11.83 19.15
N LEU A 420 16.80 12.16 17.86
CA LEU A 420 16.88 13.55 17.42
C LEU A 420 15.50 14.22 17.61
N ALA A 421 15.47 15.38 18.25
CA ALA A 421 14.25 16.19 18.30
C ALA A 421 14.02 16.87 16.94
N ALA A 422 12.76 16.99 16.50
CA ALA A 422 12.44 17.86 15.36
C ALA A 422 12.90 19.29 15.67
N ASP A 423 13.45 19.96 14.66
CA ASP A 423 13.87 21.36 14.66
C ASP A 423 15.18 21.72 15.39
N VAL A 424 16.03 20.73 15.70
CA VAL A 424 17.39 21.01 16.19
C VAL A 424 18.38 20.99 15.02
N GLU A 425 18.88 22.16 14.62
CA GLU A 425 20.08 22.27 13.78
C GLU A 425 21.28 21.77 14.58
N ILE A 426 21.79 20.58 14.22
CA ILE A 426 23.03 20.07 14.80
C ILE A 426 24.18 20.45 13.87
N GLU A 427 25.05 21.35 14.33
CA GLU A 427 26.28 21.67 13.63
C GLU A 427 27.26 20.50 13.69
N ALA A 428 27.30 19.70 12.62
CA ALA A 428 28.31 18.68 12.42
C ALA A 428 29.63 19.34 11.99
N THR A 429 30.62 19.39 12.89
CA THR A 429 31.96 19.88 12.56
C THR A 429 32.83 18.74 12.02
N ASN A 430 33.05 18.73 10.70
CA ASN A 430 34.03 17.84 10.09
C ASN A 430 35.43 18.38 10.38
N GLY A 431 36.12 17.77 11.34
CA GLY A 431 37.51 18.08 11.67
C GLY A 431 38.42 17.95 10.44
N LYS A 432 39.12 19.06 10.15
CA LYS A 432 40.15 19.30 9.12
C LYS A 432 39.66 19.68 7.71
N GLY A 433 39.50 20.99 7.52
CA GLY A 433 40.20 21.71 6.44
C GLY A 433 39.89 21.35 4.99
N ALA A 434 38.62 21.24 4.62
CA ALA A 434 38.19 21.49 3.24
C ALA A 434 36.86 22.24 3.29
N ARG A 435 36.77 23.38 2.59
CA ARG A 435 35.52 24.11 2.37
C ARG A 435 34.62 23.27 1.46
N ALA A 436 34.02 22.21 2.00
CA ALA A 436 32.80 21.63 1.46
C ALA A 436 31.65 22.28 2.23
N ALA A 437 30.69 22.83 1.49
CA ALA A 437 29.53 23.56 2.00
C ALA A 437 28.99 22.90 3.28
N ALA A 438 28.75 23.73 4.31
CA ALA A 438 27.95 23.34 5.45
C ALA A 438 26.60 22.82 4.93
N LYS A 439 26.47 21.50 4.79
CA LYS A 439 25.19 20.87 4.52
C LYS A 439 24.47 20.87 5.85
N THR A 440 23.68 21.91 6.07
CA THR A 440 22.58 21.89 7.04
C THR A 440 21.77 20.64 6.72
N ALA A 441 21.84 19.62 7.60
CA ALA A 441 20.96 18.48 7.49
C ALA A 441 19.56 18.98 7.84
N LYS A 442 18.78 19.42 6.84
CA LYS A 442 17.34 19.54 7.00
C LYS A 442 16.80 18.12 7.15
N VAL A 443 16.69 17.69 8.40
CA VAL A 443 16.09 16.42 8.78
C VAL A 443 14.59 16.60 8.60
N ASN A 444 14.00 15.97 7.58
CA ASN A 444 12.55 15.86 7.48
C ASN A 444 12.07 14.84 8.53
N ALA A 445 12.06 15.26 9.79
CA ALA A 445 11.42 14.51 10.85
C ALA A 445 9.89 14.69 10.73
N ALA A 446 9.19 13.56 10.74
CA ALA A 446 7.74 13.54 10.94
C ALA A 446 7.36 14.23 12.27
N PRO A 447 6.18 14.86 12.38
CA PRO A 447 5.84 15.81 13.44
C PRO A 447 6.09 15.19 14.82
N SER A 448 7.12 15.68 15.51
CA SER A 448 7.47 15.24 16.86
C SER A 448 7.21 16.35 17.87
N GLN A 449 5.97 16.83 17.92
CA GLN A 449 5.40 17.44 19.12
C GLN A 449 3.90 17.14 19.13
N VAL A 450 3.55 15.87 19.32
CA VAL A 450 2.29 15.58 20.01
C VAL A 450 2.67 15.62 21.48
N GLU A 451 2.26 16.66 22.21
CA GLU A 451 2.18 16.57 23.66
C GLU A 451 1.25 15.40 23.97
N ILE A 452 1.82 14.31 24.48
CA ILE A 452 1.03 13.16 24.89
C ILE A 452 0.87 13.30 26.40
N GLU A 453 -0.37 13.44 26.84
CA GLU A 453 -0.76 13.14 28.21
C GLU A 453 -0.59 11.64 28.44
N ALA A 454 0.65 11.23 28.72
CA ALA A 454 0.98 9.87 29.10
C ALA A 454 1.19 9.83 30.61
N ASP A 455 0.47 8.94 31.30
CA ASP A 455 0.74 8.67 32.71
C ASP A 455 2.23 8.38 32.93
N PRO A 456 2.81 8.84 34.06
CA PRO A 456 4.16 8.48 34.43
C PRO A 456 4.37 6.97 34.39
N CYS A 457 5.60 6.57 34.12
CA CYS A 457 5.94 5.17 33.95
C CYS A 457 5.61 4.37 35.21
N GLU A 458 4.74 3.38 35.09
CA GLU A 458 4.32 2.49 36.19
C GLU A 458 5.45 1.71 36.88
N LYS A 459 6.66 1.65 36.29
CA LYS A 459 7.83 1.00 36.88
C LYS A 459 8.72 1.95 37.66
N CYS A 460 8.98 3.14 37.11
CA CYS A 460 10.02 4.07 37.59
C CYS A 460 9.42 5.36 38.17
N GLY A 461 8.15 5.68 37.90
CA GLY A 461 7.52 6.97 38.24
C GLY A 461 7.92 8.13 37.31
N GLU A 462 8.89 7.90 36.42
CA GLU A 462 9.43 8.91 35.51
C GLU A 462 8.56 9.09 34.27
N ALA A 463 8.72 10.23 33.58
CA ALA A 463 7.94 10.53 32.37
C ALA A 463 8.08 9.44 31.28
N MET A 464 6.99 9.23 30.53
CA MET A 464 6.97 8.33 29.37
C MET A 464 7.14 9.15 28.10
N VAL A 465 8.10 8.79 27.25
CA VAL A 465 8.47 9.51 26.02
C VAL A 465 8.08 8.69 24.80
N LEU A 466 7.49 9.31 23.77
CA LEU A 466 7.18 8.64 22.50
C LEU A 466 8.47 8.32 21.74
N ARG A 467 8.62 7.06 21.34
CA ARG A 467 9.72 6.54 20.53
C ARG A 467 9.18 5.73 19.36
N ARG A 468 10.02 5.47 18.37
CA ARG A 468 9.68 4.65 17.19
C ARG A 468 10.38 3.29 17.24
N GLY A 469 9.64 2.25 16.86
CA GLY A 469 10.16 0.89 16.79
C GLY A 469 9.60 0.12 15.60
N ARG A 470 10.02 -1.14 15.46
CA ARG A 470 9.65 -2.02 14.32
C ARG A 470 8.13 -2.14 14.08
N TYR A 471 7.30 -1.97 15.11
CA TYR A 471 5.85 -2.20 15.05
C TYR A 471 5.05 -0.89 15.12
N GLY A 472 5.69 0.26 14.90
CA GLY A 472 5.09 1.59 15.04
C GLY A 472 5.59 2.35 16.29
N PRO A 473 4.99 3.52 16.57
CA PRO A 473 5.32 4.31 17.75
C PRO A 473 4.94 3.61 19.06
N PHE A 474 5.70 3.86 20.12
CA PHE A 474 5.49 3.34 21.47
C PHE A 474 6.00 4.34 22.50
N LEU A 475 5.43 4.36 23.70
CA LEU A 475 5.95 5.15 24.83
C LEU A 475 7.03 4.36 25.57
N ALA A 476 8.12 4.99 25.99
CA ALA A 476 9.23 4.41 26.76
C ALA A 476 9.57 5.24 28.01
N CYS A 477 9.96 4.63 29.15
CA CYS A 477 10.43 5.39 30.34
C CYS A 477 11.61 6.28 29.91
N SER A 478 11.57 7.56 30.28
CA SER A 478 12.65 8.53 30.03
C SER A 478 13.99 8.05 30.58
N SER A 479 13.98 7.32 31.70
CA SER A 479 15.17 6.75 32.35
C SER A 479 15.74 5.48 31.70
N TYR A 480 15.43 5.19 30.44
CA TYR A 480 16.15 4.17 29.67
C TYR A 480 17.67 4.48 29.64
N PRO A 481 18.59 3.48 29.67
CA PRO A 481 18.38 2.03 29.74
C PRO A 481 18.08 1.45 31.13
N ASP A 482 18.10 2.27 32.19
CA ASP A 482 17.97 1.81 33.58
C ASP A 482 16.55 1.32 33.87
N CYS A 483 15.55 1.96 33.27
CA CYS A 483 14.18 1.45 33.22
C CYS A 483 13.76 1.16 31.77
N LYS A 484 13.60 -0.13 31.44
CA LYS A 484 13.23 -0.61 30.10
C LYS A 484 11.71 -0.72 29.90
N ASN A 485 10.91 0.07 30.61
CA ASN A 485 9.46 0.00 30.45
C ASN A 485 9.01 0.61 29.13
N THR A 486 8.05 -0.03 28.46
CA THR A 486 7.48 0.45 27.19
C THR A 486 5.99 0.17 27.14
N ARG A 487 5.19 1.09 26.57
CA ARG A 487 3.75 0.92 26.31
C ARG A 487 3.44 1.14 24.83
N LYS A 488 2.56 0.33 24.26
CA LYS A 488 2.13 0.48 22.86
C LYS A 488 1.11 1.62 22.77
N VAL A 489 1.23 2.47 21.75
CA VAL A 489 0.23 3.50 21.45
C VAL A 489 -0.48 3.20 20.13
N THR A 490 -1.71 3.67 20.00
CA THR A 490 -2.46 3.64 18.73
C THR A 490 -2.61 5.08 18.25
N LEU A 491 -2.32 5.36 16.98
CA LEU A 491 -2.52 6.68 16.40
C LEU A 491 -3.99 6.78 15.94
N ASN A 492 -4.70 7.79 16.41
CA ASN A 492 -6.04 8.13 15.95
C ASN A 492 -5.97 8.86 14.60
N LYS A 493 -7.14 9.10 13.97
CA LYS A 493 -7.24 9.75 12.65
C LYS A 493 -6.57 11.13 12.57
N ASP A 494 -6.42 11.80 13.72
CA ASP A 494 -5.76 13.11 13.85
C ASP A 494 -4.28 13.02 14.23
N GLY A 495 -3.66 11.83 14.17
CA GLY A 495 -2.25 11.63 14.52
C GLY A 495 -1.94 11.65 16.02
N LYS A 496 -2.96 11.74 16.89
CA LYS A 496 -2.79 11.66 18.35
C LYS A 496 -2.56 10.23 18.81
N ALA A 497 -1.54 10.01 19.62
CA ALA A 497 -1.19 8.72 20.20
C ALA A 497 -2.02 8.49 21.48
N GLU A 498 -3.00 7.60 21.43
CA GLU A 498 -3.76 7.18 22.62
C GLU A 498 -3.27 5.83 23.12
N ALA A 499 -2.93 5.78 24.41
CA ALA A 499 -2.77 4.53 25.14
C ALA A 499 -4.17 4.05 25.57
N LYS A 500 -4.57 2.82 25.20
CA LYS A 500 -5.79 2.22 25.76
C LYS A 500 -5.59 2.05 27.27
N ALA A 501 -6.47 2.68 28.06
CA ALA A 501 -6.49 2.51 29.50
C ALA A 501 -6.79 1.06 29.90
N ASP A 502 -6.26 0.63 31.05
CA ASP A 502 -6.52 -0.69 31.61
C ASP A 502 -7.99 -0.81 32.01
N ARG A 503 -8.66 -1.88 31.57
CA ARG A 503 -10.05 -2.15 31.96
C ARG A 503 -10.07 -2.96 33.25
N LEU A 504 -10.46 -2.35 34.36
CA LEU A 504 -10.64 -3.04 35.63
C LEU A 504 -11.73 -4.12 35.52
N LEU A 505 -11.51 -5.23 36.20
CA LEU A 505 -12.43 -6.35 36.36
C LEU A 505 -12.91 -6.40 37.81
N ASP A 506 -14.10 -6.95 38.04
CA ASP A 506 -14.66 -7.07 39.39
C ASP A 506 -13.94 -8.13 40.25
N GLU A 507 -13.21 -9.04 39.60
CA GLU A 507 -12.41 -10.09 40.23
C GLU A 507 -11.20 -9.53 40.99
N GLU A 508 -10.91 -10.09 42.16
CA GLU A 508 -9.79 -9.69 43.01
C GLU A 508 -8.55 -10.54 42.77
N CYS A 509 -7.38 -9.91 42.88
CA CYS A 509 -6.09 -10.56 42.75
C CYS A 509 -5.87 -11.49 43.95
N PRO A 510 -5.68 -12.80 43.74
CA PRO A 510 -5.48 -13.77 44.82
C PRO A 510 -4.16 -13.56 45.59
N LYS A 511 -3.24 -12.74 45.08
CA LYS A 511 -1.97 -12.43 45.75
C LYS A 511 -1.99 -11.17 46.62
N CYS A 512 -2.86 -10.19 46.33
CA CYS A 512 -2.80 -8.90 47.03
C CYS A 512 -4.15 -8.21 47.24
N GLY A 513 -5.27 -8.85 46.88
CA GLY A 513 -6.62 -8.31 47.06
C GLY A 513 -7.01 -7.15 46.14
N SER A 514 -6.07 -6.53 45.42
CA SER A 514 -6.40 -5.49 44.44
C SER A 514 -7.20 -6.07 43.27
N LYS A 515 -8.05 -5.28 42.61
CA LYS A 515 -8.81 -5.73 41.42
C LYS A 515 -7.90 -6.23 40.31
N LEU A 516 -8.35 -7.20 39.52
CA LEU A 516 -7.71 -7.56 38.26
C LEU A 516 -8.04 -6.53 37.18
N ALA A 517 -7.22 -6.45 36.15
CA ALA A 517 -7.43 -5.56 35.01
C ALA A 517 -6.98 -6.25 33.72
N VAL A 518 -7.68 -5.96 32.62
CA VAL A 518 -7.21 -6.28 31.27
C VAL A 518 -6.19 -5.22 30.86
N LYS A 519 -4.94 -5.63 30.73
CA LYS A 519 -3.78 -4.80 30.38
C LYS A 519 -3.28 -5.13 28.97
N GLN A 520 -2.58 -4.20 28.35
CA GLN A 520 -1.99 -4.38 27.02
C GLN A 520 -0.52 -4.79 27.11
N GLY A 521 -0.17 -5.94 26.54
CA GLY A 521 1.21 -6.44 26.46
C GLY A 521 1.75 -6.47 25.04
N ARG A 522 3.03 -6.84 24.90
CA ARG A 522 3.68 -7.06 23.59
C ARG A 522 2.90 -8.03 22.68
N TYR A 523 2.16 -8.97 23.26
CA TYR A 523 1.51 -10.07 22.56
C TYR A 523 -0.03 -9.96 22.54
N GLY A 524 -0.58 -8.79 22.90
CA GLY A 524 -2.02 -8.55 23.00
C GLY A 524 -2.49 -8.30 24.44
N GLU A 525 -3.80 -8.34 24.63
CA GLU A 525 -4.45 -8.17 25.92
C GLU A 525 -4.17 -9.36 26.85
N PHE A 526 -3.95 -9.07 28.13
CA PHE A 526 -3.78 -10.08 29.17
C PHE A 526 -4.41 -9.58 30.49
N THR A 527 -4.92 -10.51 31.29
CA THR A 527 -5.50 -10.18 32.60
C THR A 527 -4.42 -10.25 33.69
N ALA A 528 -4.21 -9.17 34.43
CA ALA A 528 -3.22 -9.10 35.49
C ALA A 528 -3.71 -8.23 36.65
N CYS A 529 -3.02 -8.29 37.79
CA CYS A 529 -3.33 -7.43 38.93
C CYS A 529 -3.29 -5.95 38.52
N SER A 530 -4.28 -5.14 38.94
CA SER A 530 -4.27 -3.68 38.77
C SER A 530 -3.00 -3.04 39.34
N SER A 531 -2.47 -3.57 40.45
CA SER A 531 -1.21 -3.16 41.09
C SER A 531 0.06 -3.70 40.41
N TYR A 532 -0.03 -4.29 39.22
CA TYR A 532 1.15 -4.65 38.41
C TYR A 532 1.94 -3.38 38.04
N PRO A 533 3.27 -3.33 38.20
CA PRO A 533 4.20 -4.44 38.44
C PRO A 533 4.56 -4.73 39.90
N LYS A 534 4.02 -3.97 40.88
CA LYS A 534 4.25 -4.20 42.32
C LYS A 534 3.72 -5.57 42.74
N CYS A 535 2.53 -5.94 42.25
CA CYS A 535 2.03 -7.31 42.28
C CYS A 535 2.11 -7.93 40.88
N ARG A 536 3.02 -8.90 40.68
CA ARG A 536 3.25 -9.54 39.37
C ARG A 536 2.28 -10.68 39.04
N PHE A 537 1.11 -10.73 39.68
CA PHE A 537 0.10 -11.74 39.38
C PHE A 537 -0.48 -11.51 37.98
N VAL A 538 -0.47 -12.57 37.17
CA VAL A 538 -1.08 -12.63 35.84
C VAL A 538 -2.02 -13.82 35.84
N LYS A 539 -3.28 -13.60 35.48
CA LYS A 539 -4.28 -14.67 35.40
C LYS A 539 -3.99 -15.49 34.15
N MET A 540 -3.61 -16.75 34.35
CA MET A 540 -3.37 -17.68 33.25
C MET A 540 -4.70 -18.18 32.70
N LYS A 541 -4.75 -18.46 31.40
CA LYS A 541 -5.94 -19.03 30.77
C LYS A 541 -5.86 -20.55 30.85
N GLU A 542 -6.65 -21.12 31.75
CA GLU A 542 -6.72 -22.55 32.00
C GLU A 542 -7.46 -23.27 30.85
N THR A 543 -7.05 -24.51 30.59
CA THR A 543 -7.70 -25.38 29.59
C THR A 543 -8.78 -26.28 30.18
N GLY A 544 -8.87 -26.35 31.52
CA GLY A 544 -9.71 -27.30 32.26
C GLY A 544 -9.07 -28.68 32.47
N VAL A 545 -7.88 -28.92 31.92
CA VAL A 545 -7.17 -30.20 32.01
C VAL A 545 -6.16 -30.19 33.16
N ASN A 546 -6.25 -31.19 34.04
CA ASN A 546 -5.24 -31.41 35.08
C ASN A 546 -3.90 -31.83 34.47
N CYS A 547 -2.80 -31.36 35.04
CA CYS A 547 -1.47 -31.68 34.56
C CYS A 547 -1.21 -33.19 34.71
N PRO A 548 -0.88 -33.91 33.62
CA PRO A 548 -0.67 -35.36 33.65
C PRO A 548 0.60 -35.78 34.41
N GLU A 549 1.56 -34.87 34.59
CA GLU A 549 2.82 -35.16 35.28
C GLU A 549 2.74 -34.98 36.80
N CYS A 550 2.04 -33.94 37.29
CA CYS A 550 2.03 -33.61 38.72
C CYS A 550 0.66 -33.73 39.39
N ALA A 551 -0.43 -33.89 38.64
CA ALA A 551 -1.83 -33.94 39.09
C ALA A 551 -2.35 -32.69 39.84
N ASP A 552 -1.50 -31.96 40.56
CA ASP A 552 -1.84 -30.77 41.36
C ASP A 552 -1.90 -29.48 40.53
N GLY A 553 -1.29 -29.47 39.34
CA GLY A 553 -1.24 -28.32 38.44
C GLY A 553 -2.35 -28.34 37.39
N GLN A 554 -2.73 -27.16 36.89
CA GLN A 554 -3.62 -27.01 35.74
C GLN A 554 -2.80 -26.80 34.46
N VAL A 555 -3.25 -27.33 33.33
CA VAL A 555 -2.64 -27.03 32.03
C VAL A 555 -3.17 -25.70 31.52
N VAL A 556 -2.25 -24.76 31.25
CA VAL A 556 -2.56 -23.38 30.86
C VAL A 556 -2.01 -23.02 29.49
N GLU A 557 -2.69 -22.11 28.79
CA GLU A 557 -2.26 -21.56 27.50
C GLU A 557 -1.04 -20.62 27.66
N ARG A 558 0.01 -20.83 26.87
CA ARG A 558 1.27 -20.06 26.86
C ARG A 558 1.74 -19.76 25.43
N ARG A 559 2.69 -18.83 25.28
CA ARG A 559 3.28 -18.45 23.98
C ARG A 559 4.81 -18.49 24.01
N SER A 560 5.39 -19.08 22.98
CA SER A 560 6.86 -19.15 22.79
C SER A 560 7.46 -17.79 22.42
N LYS A 561 8.80 -17.67 22.45
CA LYS A 561 9.52 -16.45 22.01
C LYS A 561 9.19 -16.03 20.56
N ARG A 562 8.78 -16.98 19.71
CA ARG A 562 8.38 -16.76 18.30
C ARG A 562 6.86 -16.58 18.13
N GLY A 563 6.10 -16.53 19.22
CA GLY A 563 4.65 -16.28 19.21
C GLY A 563 3.75 -17.50 19.04
N LYS A 564 4.32 -18.68 18.74
CA LYS A 564 3.58 -19.96 18.64
C LYS A 564 2.97 -20.32 20.00
N LEU A 565 1.68 -20.68 19.99
CA LEU A 565 0.94 -21.17 21.15
C LEU A 565 1.45 -22.55 21.58
N PHE A 566 1.50 -22.77 22.88
CA PHE A 566 1.74 -24.06 23.51
C PHE A 566 0.98 -24.11 24.84
N TYR A 567 0.85 -25.29 25.41
CA TYR A 567 0.15 -25.52 26.67
C TYR A 567 1.12 -26.15 27.64
N GLY A 568 1.14 -25.70 28.89
CA GLY A 568 2.05 -26.24 29.89
C GLY A 568 1.54 -26.08 31.30
N CYS A 569 2.20 -26.74 32.26
CA CYS A 569 1.74 -26.76 33.65
C CYS A 569 1.79 -25.36 34.31
N SER A 570 0.75 -25.03 35.08
CA SER A 570 0.68 -23.81 35.89
C SER A 570 1.74 -23.80 37.00
N ALA A 571 2.19 -24.96 37.46
CA ALA A 571 3.20 -25.14 38.50
C ALA A 571 4.67 -25.05 38.01
N PHE A 572 4.91 -24.66 36.75
CA PHE A 572 6.28 -24.39 36.27
C PHE A 572 6.96 -23.30 37.15
N PRO A 573 8.22 -23.47 37.59
CA PRO A 573 9.22 -24.42 37.09
C PRO A 573 9.20 -25.82 37.73
N ASP A 574 8.39 -26.05 38.76
CA ASP A 574 8.39 -27.30 39.53
C ASP A 574 7.81 -28.49 38.73
N CYS A 575 6.99 -28.19 37.71
CA CYS A 575 6.52 -29.15 36.72
C CYS A 575 6.81 -28.65 35.31
N SER A 576 7.47 -29.48 34.49
CA SER A 576 7.95 -29.11 33.14
C SER A 576 7.04 -29.55 31.99
N PHE A 577 5.92 -30.21 32.27
CA PHE A 577 4.93 -30.63 31.28
C PHE A 577 4.60 -29.52 30.25
N VAL A 578 4.72 -29.89 28.97
CA VAL A 578 4.40 -29.04 27.81
C VAL A 578 3.83 -29.89 26.68
N THR A 579 2.77 -29.39 26.04
CA THR A 579 2.29 -29.89 24.74
C THR A 579 2.05 -28.73 23.76
N TRP A 580 2.19 -29.01 22.46
CA TRP A 580 1.97 -28.04 21.39
C TRP A 580 0.54 -28.06 20.84
N LYS A 581 -0.23 -29.10 21.15
CA LYS A 581 -1.63 -29.25 20.72
C LYS A 581 -2.53 -28.94 21.91
N LYS A 582 -3.74 -28.43 21.64
CA LYS A 582 -4.66 -28.04 22.71
C LYS A 582 -5.18 -29.28 23.43
N PRO A 583 -4.91 -29.44 24.74
CA PRO A 583 -5.42 -30.56 25.49
C PRO A 583 -6.90 -30.37 25.80
N VAL A 584 -7.62 -31.49 25.96
CA VAL A 584 -9.04 -31.58 26.27
C VAL A 584 -9.21 -32.60 27.37
N ASP A 585 -10.09 -32.31 28.33
CA ASP A 585 -10.35 -33.14 29.49
C ASP A 585 -11.18 -34.37 29.10
N LYS A 586 -10.51 -35.32 28.45
CA LYS A 586 -11.05 -36.57 27.94
C LYS A 586 -10.01 -37.66 28.11
N GLU A 587 -10.38 -38.72 28.79
CA GLU A 587 -9.50 -39.88 28.93
C GLU A 587 -9.46 -40.68 27.62
N CYS A 588 -8.27 -41.17 27.26
CA CYS A 588 -8.12 -42.01 26.09
C CYS A 588 -8.65 -43.44 26.37
N PRO A 589 -9.63 -43.94 25.60
CA PRO A 589 -10.21 -45.27 25.84
C PRO A 589 -9.26 -46.42 25.50
N GLU A 590 -8.24 -46.20 24.67
CA GLU A 590 -7.29 -47.25 24.27
C GLU A 590 -6.14 -47.43 25.26
N CYS A 591 -5.57 -46.34 25.79
CA CYS A 591 -4.36 -46.39 26.62
C CYS A 591 -4.52 -45.78 28.02
N GLY A 592 -5.67 -45.21 28.35
CA GLY A 592 -5.94 -44.59 29.66
C GLY A 592 -5.21 -43.27 29.90
N ALA A 593 -4.67 -42.62 28.86
CA ALA A 593 -4.10 -41.28 29.00
C ALA A 593 -5.14 -40.30 29.54
N SER A 594 -4.76 -39.43 30.48
CA SER A 594 -5.69 -38.54 31.20
C SER A 594 -6.26 -37.39 30.37
N TYR A 595 -5.78 -37.18 29.15
CA TYR A 595 -6.27 -36.15 28.24
C TYR A 595 -6.11 -36.57 26.77
N LEU A 596 -6.93 -35.98 25.91
CA LEU A 596 -6.76 -36.02 24.44
C LEU A 596 -6.35 -34.63 23.94
N VAL A 597 -5.90 -34.54 22.69
CA VAL A 597 -5.55 -33.27 22.06
C VAL A 597 -6.38 -32.98 20.82
N GLU A 598 -6.71 -31.71 20.60
CA GLU A 598 -7.49 -31.28 19.42
C GLU A 598 -6.64 -31.26 18.15
N ARG A 599 -7.26 -31.70 17.04
CA ARG A 599 -6.74 -31.55 15.68
C ARG A 599 -7.87 -31.18 14.72
N MET A 600 -7.63 -30.16 13.90
CA MET A 600 -8.51 -29.80 12.79
C MET A 600 -7.87 -30.25 11.48
N THR A 601 -8.62 -31.01 10.66
CA THR A 601 -8.18 -31.40 9.32
C THR A 601 -9.24 -31.03 8.28
N LYS A 602 -8.82 -30.73 7.04
CA LYS A 602 -9.76 -30.39 5.95
C LYS A 602 -10.68 -31.56 5.58
N LYS A 603 -10.22 -32.81 5.76
CA LYS A 603 -10.93 -34.03 5.33
C LYS A 603 -11.86 -34.61 6.40
N ALA A 604 -11.47 -34.54 7.67
CA ALA A 604 -12.18 -35.18 8.78
C ALA A 604 -12.68 -34.19 9.85
N GLY A 605 -12.60 -32.88 9.60
CA GLY A 605 -13.11 -31.86 10.52
C GLY A 605 -12.34 -31.80 11.84
N HIS A 606 -13.08 -31.52 12.91
CA HIS A 606 -12.57 -31.44 14.29
C HIS A 606 -12.47 -32.84 14.89
N GLN A 607 -11.28 -33.21 15.35
CA GLN A 607 -10.97 -34.52 15.93
C GLN A 607 -10.25 -34.36 17.26
N PHE A 608 -10.41 -35.35 18.14
CA PHE A 608 -9.57 -35.56 19.31
C PHE A 608 -8.66 -36.78 19.06
N LEU A 609 -7.39 -36.70 19.46
CA LEU A 609 -6.45 -37.82 19.35
C LEU A 609 -5.64 -38.00 20.63
N CYS A 610 -5.13 -39.20 20.84
CA CYS A 610 -4.14 -39.45 21.87
C CYS A 610 -2.75 -38.95 21.43
N ASP A 611 -1.99 -38.38 22.36
CA ASP A 611 -0.62 -37.87 22.12
C ASP A 611 0.46 -38.75 22.78
N SER A 612 0.08 -39.93 23.31
CA SER A 612 1.01 -40.89 23.92
C SER A 612 1.76 -41.69 22.85
N GLU A 613 3.06 -41.96 23.07
CA GLU A 613 3.99 -42.53 22.06
C GLU A 613 3.54 -43.86 21.42
N ASN A 614 2.66 -44.63 22.06
CA ASN A 614 2.21 -45.94 21.60
C ASN A 614 0.68 -46.06 21.47
N CYS A 615 -0.04 -44.95 21.27
CA CYS A 615 -1.50 -44.96 21.13
C CYS A 615 -1.93 -44.24 19.85
N ASN A 616 -2.80 -44.87 19.06
CA ASN A 616 -3.27 -44.33 17.78
C ASN A 616 -4.75 -43.92 17.82
N HIS A 617 -5.35 -43.82 19.02
CA HIS A 617 -6.74 -43.41 19.19
C HIS A 617 -7.03 -42.07 18.51
N VAL A 618 -8.09 -42.03 17.71
CA VAL A 618 -8.64 -40.82 17.09
C VAL A 618 -10.16 -40.93 17.10
N GLU A 619 -10.82 -39.88 17.57
CA GLU A 619 -12.28 -39.74 17.56
C GLU A 619 -12.70 -38.41 16.94
N SER A 620 -13.87 -38.38 16.31
CA SER A 620 -14.47 -37.14 15.81
C SER A 620 -15.04 -36.34 16.99
N ALA A 621 -14.85 -35.03 16.99
CA ALA A 621 -15.54 -34.15 17.91
C ALA A 621 -16.99 -34.00 17.42
N GLU A 622 -17.91 -34.85 17.89
CA GLU A 622 -19.33 -34.67 17.59
C GLU A 622 -19.80 -33.32 18.15
N ALA A 623 -20.63 -32.62 17.36
CA ALA A 623 -21.34 -31.44 17.83
C ALA A 623 -22.37 -31.90 18.85
N THR A 624 -22.07 -31.74 20.13
CA THR A 624 -23.12 -31.69 21.16
C THR A 624 -24.08 -30.58 20.78
N GLU A 625 -25.29 -30.97 20.34
CA GLU A 625 -26.44 -30.07 20.27
C GLU A 625 -26.66 -29.47 21.66
N GLY A 626 -26.54 -28.15 21.74
CA GLY A 626 -26.79 -27.33 22.91
C GLY A 626 -27.22 -25.94 22.47
#